data_AF-A0A3A5MWY1-F1
#
_entry.id   AF-A0A3A5MWY1-F1
#
_cell.length_a   1.000
_cell.length_b   1.000
_cell.length_c   1.000
_cell.angle_alpha   90.00
_cell.angle_beta   90.00
_cell.angle_gamma   90.00
#
_symmetry.space_group_name_H-M   'P 1'
#
loop_
_entity.id
_entity.type
_entity.pdbx_description
1 polymer ?
#
loop_
_entity_poly.entity_id
_entity_poly.type
_entity_poly.pdbx_seq_one_letter_code
_entity_poly.pdbx_strand_id
1 'polypeptide(L)'
;MTTHDELLSTSPSISPEAWGLDALISIAELSAYLGVPVATIYDWRVHGHGPAAFRFGKHLRFAISDVRAWIAEQKEPAGQPGTAKRR
;
A
#
# COMPACT_ATOMS: atom_id res chain seq x y z
N MET A 1 18.82 -28.49 39.86
CA MET A 1 18.55 -28.93 38.47
C MET A 1 17.50 -27.97 37.94
N THR A 2 17.93 -26.84 37.37
CA THR A 2 17.03 -25.77 36.95
C THR A 2 16.77 -25.93 35.45
N THR A 3 15.51 -26.16 35.13
CA THR A 3 14.88 -26.24 33.81
C THR A 3 15.32 -25.08 32.90
N HIS A 4 15.82 -25.39 31.70
CA HIS A 4 15.95 -24.42 30.61
C HIS A 4 14.62 -24.38 29.86
N ASP A 5 13.80 -23.40 30.24
CA ASP A 5 12.59 -22.97 29.55
C ASP A 5 12.95 -21.79 28.63
N GLU A 6 12.37 -21.78 27.44
CA GLU A 6 12.35 -20.67 26.47
C GLU A 6 13.67 -20.15 25.89
N LEU A 7 14.10 -20.76 24.78
CA LEU A 7 14.73 -20.02 23.68
C LEU A 7 13.81 -20.06 22.46
N LEU A 8 12.65 -19.39 22.57
CA LEU A 8 12.01 -18.84 21.38
C LEU A 8 12.96 -17.78 20.84
N SER A 9 13.68 -18.18 19.80
CA SER A 9 14.50 -17.32 18.95
C SER A 9 13.56 -16.30 18.29
N THR A 10 13.23 -15.23 19.01
CA THR A 10 12.64 -14.02 18.45
C THR A 10 13.72 -13.41 17.58
N SER A 11 13.77 -13.86 16.34
CA SER A 11 14.47 -13.16 15.27
C SER A 11 14.08 -11.69 15.37
N PRO A 12 15.04 -10.74 15.38
CA PRO A 12 14.70 -9.34 15.25
C PRO A 12 14.11 -9.19 13.84
N SER A 13 12.78 -9.27 13.75
CA SER A 13 12.06 -8.86 12.56
C SER A 13 12.28 -7.37 12.49
N ILE A 14 13.26 -6.97 11.67
CA ILE A 14 13.54 -5.58 11.38
C ILE A 14 12.34 -5.07 10.58
N SER A 15 11.29 -4.72 11.30
CA SER A 15 10.09 -4.11 10.76
C SER A 15 10.42 -2.62 10.55
N PRO A 16 10.05 -2.02 9.41
CA PRO A 16 10.36 -0.62 9.10
C PRO A 16 9.82 0.38 10.15
N GLU A 17 8.83 -0.03 10.93
CA GLU A 17 8.32 0.71 12.10
C GLU A 17 9.39 1.03 13.15
N ALA A 18 10.37 0.14 13.35
CA ALA A 18 11.43 0.34 14.34
C ALA A 18 12.38 1.48 13.95
N TRP A 19 12.35 1.88 12.68
CA TRP A 19 13.14 2.98 12.11
C TRP A 19 12.33 4.25 11.88
N GLY A 20 11.04 4.27 12.26
CA GLY A 20 10.14 5.39 11.99
C GLY A 20 9.90 5.62 10.49
N LEU A 21 10.15 4.62 9.66
CA LEU A 21 9.96 4.69 8.20
C LEU A 21 8.64 4.03 7.81
N ASP A 22 8.02 4.57 6.76
CA ASP A 22 6.81 3.95 6.20
C ASP A 22 7.18 2.65 5.47
N ALA A 23 6.35 1.63 5.66
CA ALA A 23 6.55 0.35 4.99
C ALA A 23 6.37 0.53 3.47
N LEU A 24 7.38 0.12 2.71
CA LEU A 24 7.41 0.25 1.25
C LEU A 24 7.07 -1.05 0.55
N ILE A 25 5.88 -1.12 -0.06
CA ILE A 25 5.43 -2.29 -0.82
C ILE A 25 5.79 -2.17 -2.30
N SER A 26 5.98 -3.30 -2.97
CA SER A 26 6.26 -3.34 -4.42
C SER A 26 4.95 -3.26 -5.23
N ILE A 27 5.06 -3.07 -6.54
CA ILE A 27 3.89 -3.13 -7.43
C ILE A 27 3.17 -4.49 -7.40
N ALA A 28 3.93 -5.58 -7.22
CA ALA A 28 3.38 -6.93 -7.12
C ALA A 28 2.62 -7.12 -5.80
N GLU A 29 3.16 -6.60 -4.70
CA GLU A 29 2.50 -6.61 -3.39
C GLU A 29 1.22 -5.77 -3.42
N LEU A 30 1.26 -4.57 -4.02
CA LEU A 30 0.10 -3.72 -4.20
C LEU A 30 -0.98 -4.39 -5.06
N SER A 31 -0.57 -5.08 -6.13
CA SER A 31 -1.46 -5.89 -6.98
C SER A 31 -2.13 -7.01 -6.20
N ALA A 32 -1.37 -7.77 -5.41
CA ALA A 32 -1.91 -8.82 -4.55
C ALA A 32 -2.86 -8.26 -3.48
N TYR A 33 -2.53 -7.12 -2.88
CA TYR A 33 -3.33 -6.47 -1.85
C TYR A 33 -4.67 -5.95 -2.37
N LEU A 34 -4.67 -5.27 -3.53
CA LEU A 34 -5.88 -4.74 -4.16
C LEU A 34 -6.68 -5.81 -4.92
N GLY A 35 -6.08 -6.97 -5.20
CA GLY A 35 -6.67 -8.00 -6.06
C GLY A 35 -6.77 -7.59 -7.54
N VAL A 36 -6.05 -6.55 -7.97
CA VAL A 36 -6.02 -6.09 -9.36
C VAL A 36 -4.73 -6.53 -10.03
N PRO A 37 -4.71 -6.83 -11.34
CA PRO A 37 -3.49 -7.17 -12.05
C PRO A 37 -2.43 -6.06 -11.98
N VAL A 38 -1.15 -6.43 -11.95
CA VAL A 38 -0.02 -5.48 -12.06
C VAL A 38 -0.15 -4.59 -13.31
N ALA A 39 -0.65 -5.14 -14.41
CA ALA A 39 -0.91 -4.40 -15.65
C ALA A 39 -1.89 -3.23 -15.44
N THR A 40 -2.94 -3.43 -14.63
CA THR A 40 -3.91 -2.38 -14.28
C THR A 40 -3.24 -1.26 -13.49
N ILE A 41 -2.31 -1.60 -12.58
CA ILE A 41 -1.56 -0.59 -11.83
C ILE A 41 -0.63 0.21 -12.76
N TYR A 42 -0.01 -0.44 -13.75
CA TYR A 42 0.75 0.26 -14.80
C TYR A 42 -0.15 1.17 -15.64
N ASP A 43 -1.36 0.74 -15.96
CA ASP A 43 -2.33 1.56 -16.69
C ASP A 43 -2.71 2.82 -15.89
N TRP A 44 -2.99 2.69 -14.59
CA TRP A 44 -3.25 3.83 -13.71
C TRP A 44 -2.09 4.82 -13.64
N ARG A 45 -0.85 4.34 -13.75
CA ARG A 45 0.34 5.21 -13.82
C ARG A 45 0.38 6.04 -15.10
N VAL A 46 0.00 5.45 -16.23
CA VAL A 46 -0.06 6.16 -17.52
C VAL A 46 -1.16 7.22 -17.48
N HIS A 47 -2.31 6.90 -16.88
CA HIS A 47 -3.44 7.81 -16.78
C HIS A 47 -3.37 8.77 -15.58
N GLY A 48 -2.40 8.63 -14.67
CA GLY A 48 -2.25 9.47 -13.49
C GLY A 48 -3.27 9.23 -12.38
N HIS A 49 -3.92 8.05 -12.35
CA HIS A 49 -4.97 7.68 -11.39
C HIS A 49 -4.49 6.77 -10.25
N GLY A 50 -3.19 6.46 -10.18
CA GLY A 50 -2.65 5.52 -9.18
C GLY A 50 -2.03 6.20 -7.95
N PRO A 51 -1.73 5.41 -6.90
CA PRO A 51 -1.09 5.91 -5.69
C PRO A 51 0.31 6.47 -5.98
N ALA A 52 0.72 7.44 -5.16
CA ALA A 52 2.07 8.01 -5.21
C ALA A 52 3.11 6.92 -4.95
N ALA A 53 4.21 6.98 -5.68
CA ALA A 53 5.13 5.87 -5.75
C ALA A 53 6.56 6.32 -6.04
N PHE A 54 7.45 5.87 -5.18
CA PHE A 54 8.87 6.15 -5.20
C PHE A 54 9.58 5.28 -6.23
N ARG A 55 10.38 5.92 -7.08
CA ARG A 55 11.18 5.24 -8.09
C ARG A 55 12.59 5.01 -7.56
N PHE A 56 12.89 3.78 -7.19
CA PHE A 56 14.24 3.34 -6.81
C PHE A 56 14.90 2.64 -8.00
N GLY A 57 15.37 3.44 -8.95
CA GLY A 57 15.96 2.95 -10.21
C GLY A 57 14.93 2.21 -11.07
N LYS A 58 15.08 0.89 -11.18
CA LYS A 58 14.15 0.00 -11.92
C LYS A 58 12.97 -0.48 -11.06
N HIS A 59 13.05 -0.34 -9.73
CA HIS A 59 12.02 -0.82 -8.82
C HIS A 59 11.09 0.32 -8.42
N LEU A 60 9.79 0.06 -8.47
CA LEU A 60 8.76 0.94 -7.93
C LEU A 60 8.41 0.47 -6.52
N ARG A 61 8.38 1.41 -5.59
CA ARG A 61 7.92 1.18 -4.23
C ARG A 61 6.84 2.18 -3.87
N PHE A 62 5.83 1.71 -3.16
CA PHE A 62 4.69 2.49 -2.71
C PHE A 62 4.74 2.52 -1.19
N ALA A 63 4.67 3.70 -0.59
CA ALA A 63 4.45 3.79 0.85
C ALA A 63 3.03 3.34 1.17
N ILE A 64 2.88 2.51 2.20
CA ILE A 64 1.56 2.10 2.68
C ILE A 64 0.72 3.34 3.03
N SER A 65 1.32 4.38 3.61
CA SER A 65 0.59 5.63 3.89
C SER A 65 0.04 6.30 2.62
N ASP A 66 0.82 6.38 1.54
CA ASP A 66 0.35 6.93 0.26
C ASP A 66 -0.75 6.08 -0.37
N VAL A 67 -0.61 4.75 -0.32
CA VAL A 67 -1.63 3.81 -0.81
C VAL A 67 -2.92 3.96 0.00
N ARG A 68 -2.83 4.11 1.32
CA ARG A 68 -3.99 4.32 2.20
C ARG A 68 -4.69 5.64 1.89
N ALA A 69 -3.94 6.73 1.70
CA ALA A 69 -4.48 8.02 1.30
C ALA A 69 -5.21 7.91 -0.04
N TRP A 70 -4.57 7.29 -1.03
CA TRP A 70 -5.15 7.07 -2.35
C TRP A 70 -6.44 6.22 -2.29
N ILE A 71 -6.46 5.12 -1.54
CA ILE A 71 -7.67 4.30 -1.36
C ILE A 71 -8.79 5.13 -0.71
N ALA A 72 -8.45 5.98 0.26
CA ALA A 72 -9.42 6.86 0.89
C ALA A 72 -10.00 7.89 -0.09
N GLU A 73 -9.21 8.38 -1.04
CA GLU A 73 -9.65 9.27 -2.12
C GLU A 73 -10.51 8.53 -3.18
N GLN A 74 -10.20 7.26 -3.45
CA GLN A 74 -10.97 6.41 -4.39
C GLN A 74 -12.29 5.91 -3.81
N LYS A 75 -12.46 5.94 -2.47
CA LYS A 75 -13.70 5.54 -1.84
C LYS A 75 -14.78 6.51 -2.30
N GLU A 76 -15.65 6.00 -3.17
CA GLU A 76 -16.79 6.74 -3.70
C GLU A 76 -17.43 7.52 -2.54
N PRO A 77 -17.60 8.85 -2.65
CA PRO A 77 -18.11 9.64 -1.56
C PRO A 77 -19.47 9.06 -1.22
N ALA A 78 -19.58 8.45 -0.04
CA ALA A 78 -20.77 7.74 0.40
C ALA A 78 -21.96 8.70 0.32
N GLY A 79 -22.71 8.62 -0.77
CA GLY A 79 -23.87 9.44 -1.09
C GLY A 79 -23.67 10.95 -0.94
N GLN A 80 -23.28 11.63 -2.02
CA GLN A 80 -23.86 12.96 -2.26
C GLN A 80 -25.15 12.75 -3.07
N PRO A 81 -26.34 12.80 -2.45
CA PRO A 81 -27.59 12.74 -3.22
C PRO A 81 -27.72 14.02 -4.03
N GLY A 82 -27.62 13.89 -5.35
CA GLY A 82 -28.19 14.83 -6.32
C GLY A 82 -27.34 16.06 -6.64
N THR A 83 -26.70 16.03 -7.80
CA THR A 83 -26.84 17.16 -8.72
C THR A 83 -27.50 16.66 -9.98
N ALA A 84 -28.82 16.77 -10.00
CA ALA A 84 -29.60 16.62 -11.21
C ALA A 84 -29.19 17.73 -12.17
N LYS A 85 -28.39 17.39 -13.19
CA LYS A 85 -28.22 18.25 -14.35
C LYS A 85 -29.51 18.14 -15.19
N ARG A 86 -30.55 18.87 -14.76
CA ARG A 86 -31.69 19.19 -15.61
C ARG A 86 -31.16 19.95 -16.83
N ARG A 87 -31.34 19.38 -18.01
CA ARG A 87 -31.39 20.09 -19.28
C ARG A 87 -32.52 19.50 -20.10
#